data_AF-A0A2G6NYW2-F1
#
_entry.id   AF-A0A2G6NYW2-F1
#
_cell.length_a   1.000
_cell.length_b   1.000
_cell.length_c   1.000
_cell.angle_alpha   90.00
_cell.angle_beta   90.00
_cell.angle_gamma   90.00
#
_symmetry.space_group_name_H-M   'P 1'
#
loop_
_entity.id
_entity.type
_entity.pdbx_description
1 polymer ?
#
loop_
_entity_poly.entity_id
_entity_poly.type
_entity_poly.pdbx_seq_one_letter_code
_entity_poly.pdbx_strand_id
1 'polypeptide(L)'
;MNKRFILELVVGILLLLGVLIFGEKGMVVFSLLAVLPFIGKRKNLDEREIQLLYKIGNYTAALTLLGSVVIFSLSDSIFMGHLIGKSWLFYVCSIFFISHGASGIFVMRS
;
A
#
# COMPACT_ATOMS: atom_id res chain seq x y z
N MET A 1 -11.78 0.48 11.94
CA MET A 1 -10.68 -0.21 11.22
C MET A 1 -10.88 -0.16 9.70
N ASN A 2 -12.05 -0.50 9.14
CA ASN A 2 -12.28 -0.42 7.68
C ASN A 2 -11.94 0.93 7.04
N LYS A 3 -12.27 2.05 7.71
CA LYS A 3 -11.91 3.41 7.24
C LYS A 3 -10.40 3.61 7.08
N ARG A 4 -9.58 3.00 7.95
CA ARG A 4 -8.11 3.06 7.87
C ARG A 4 -7.63 2.30 6.64
N PHE A 5 -8.12 1.09 6.41
CA PHE A 5 -7.77 0.29 5.25
C PHE A 5 -8.22 0.91 3.92
N ILE A 6 -9.39 1.58 3.90
CA ILE A 6 -9.84 2.36 2.75
C ILE A 6 -8.87 3.53 2.48
N LEU A 7 -8.45 4.27 3.51
CA LEU A 7 -7.47 5.33 3.35
C LEU A 7 -6.16 4.78 2.78
N GLU A 8 -5.61 3.72 3.37
CA GLU A 8 -4.38 3.09 2.91
C GLU A 8 -4.49 2.62 1.46
N LEU A 9 -5.60 1.98 1.07
CA LEU A 9 -5.84 1.57 -0.32
C LEU A 9 -5.86 2.76 -1.28
N VAL A 10 -6.63 3.81 -0.96
CA VAL A 10 -6.74 5.02 -1.80
C VAL A 10 -5.39 5.70 -1.93
N VAL A 11 -4.67 5.88 -0.82
CA VAL A 11 -3.34 6.48 -0.84
C VAL A 11 -2.36 5.63 -1.64
N GLY A 12 -2.42 4.30 -1.51
CA GLY A 12 -1.59 3.38 -2.29
C GLY A 12 -1.82 3.51 -3.80
N ILE A 13 -3.08 3.59 -4.23
CA ILE A 13 -3.46 3.79 -5.64
C ILE A 13 -2.99 5.16 -6.14
N LEU A 14 -3.25 6.23 -5.39
CA LEU A 14 -2.81 7.58 -5.75
C LEU A 14 -1.28 7.67 -5.82
N LEU A 15 -0.57 6.97 -4.93
CA LEU A 15 0.88 6.91 -4.94
C LEU A 15 1.39 6.18 -6.18
N LEU A 16 0.75 5.06 -6.56
CA LEU A 16 1.10 4.33 -7.79
C LEU A 16 1.00 5.24 -9.01
N LEU A 17 -0.16 5.89 -9.16
CA LEU A 17 -0.44 6.79 -10.29
C LEU A 17 0.49 8.00 -10.27
N GLY A 18 0.72 8.58 -9.09
CA GLY A 18 1.62 9.71 -8.92
C GLY A 18 3.04 9.39 -9.32
N VAL A 19 3.57 8.23 -8.91
CA VAL A 19 4.94 7.81 -9.25
C VAL A 19 5.05 7.42 -10.72
N LEU A 20 4.04 6.76 -11.30
CA LEU A 20 4.02 6.41 -12.73
C LEU A 20 4.02 7.65 -13.63
N ILE A 21 3.31 8.72 -13.25
CA ILE A 21 3.15 9.92 -14.09
C ILE A 21 4.24 10.96 -13.82
N PHE A 22 4.62 11.15 -12.56
CA PHE A 22 5.49 12.26 -12.14
C PHE A 22 6.85 11.79 -11.57
N GLY A 23 7.12 10.49 -11.59
CA GLY A 23 8.32 9.90 -11.01
C GLY A 23 8.43 10.19 -9.51
N GLU A 24 9.61 10.62 -9.07
CA GLU A 24 9.88 10.91 -7.65
C GLU A 24 8.97 11.99 -7.07
N LYS A 25 8.44 12.93 -7.90
CA LYS A 25 7.52 13.98 -7.44
C LYS A 25 6.17 13.41 -6.99
N GLY A 26 5.79 12.22 -7.46
CA GLY A 26 4.60 11.50 -7.03
C GLY A 26 4.58 11.16 -5.54
N MET A 27 5.75 11.20 -4.88
CA MET A 27 5.91 10.92 -3.45
C MET A 27 5.16 11.89 -2.54
N VAL A 28 4.75 13.06 -3.04
CA VAL A 28 3.91 14.00 -2.29
C VAL A 28 2.63 13.34 -1.76
N VAL A 29 2.13 12.30 -2.44
CA VAL A 29 0.95 11.53 -2.00
C VAL A 29 1.11 10.92 -0.60
N PHE A 30 2.33 10.63 -0.14
CA PHE A 30 2.57 10.16 1.23
C PHE A 30 2.06 11.13 2.30
N SER A 31 2.00 12.43 2.01
CA SER A 31 1.47 13.43 2.93
C SER A 31 0.01 13.16 3.34
N LEU A 32 -0.77 12.45 2.51
CA LEU A 32 -2.14 12.05 2.84
C LEU A 32 -2.21 11.08 4.03
N LEU A 33 -1.13 10.33 4.31
CA LEU A 33 -1.04 9.47 5.49
C LEU A 33 -0.95 10.25 6.80
N ALA A 34 -0.69 11.57 6.77
CA ALA A 34 -0.72 12.40 7.97
C ALA A 34 -2.10 12.41 8.65
N VAL A 35 -3.16 12.03 7.92
CA VAL A 35 -4.53 11.90 8.46
C VAL A 35 -4.72 10.60 9.26
N LEU A 36 -3.85 9.61 9.10
CA LEU A 36 -4.00 8.27 9.69
C LEU A 36 -4.18 8.27 11.22
N PRO A 37 -3.46 9.08 12.02
CA PRO A 37 -3.66 9.14 13.48
C PRO A 37 -5.07 9.59 13.90
N PHE A 38 -5.80 10.28 13.03
CA PHE A 38 -7.15 10.76 13.28
C PHE A 38 -8.23 9.73 12.86
N ILE A 39 -7.85 8.66 12.15
CA ILE A 39 -8.77 7.65 11.64
C ILE A 39 -8.58 6.32 12.36
N GLY A 40 -9.60 5.93 13.12
CA GLY A 40 -9.73 4.55 13.59
C GLY A 40 -8.86 4.17 14.78
N LYS A 41 -8.59 5.10 15.71
CA LYS A 41 -8.09 4.77 17.04
C LYS A 41 -9.07 3.82 17.75
N ARG A 42 -8.70 2.56 17.96
CA ARG A 42 -9.32 1.67 18.95
C ARG A 42 -8.32 1.45 20.07
N LYS A 43 -8.79 1.64 21.31
CA LYS A 43 -7.94 1.56 22.52
C LYS A 43 -7.65 0.11 22.94
N ASN A 44 -8.58 -0.81 22.70
CA ASN A 44 -8.45 -2.22 23.08
C ASN A 44 -8.82 -3.09 21.88
N LEU A 45 -7.89 -3.94 21.46
CA LEU A 45 -8.13 -5.00 20.47
C LEU A 45 -8.37 -6.30 21.23
N ASP A 46 -9.38 -7.07 20.84
CA ASP A 46 -9.58 -8.42 21.38
C ASP A 46 -8.64 -9.44 20.69
N GLU A 47 -8.51 -10.65 21.25
CA GLU A 47 -7.64 -11.70 20.70
C GLU A 47 -8.02 -12.08 19.25
N ARG A 48 -9.31 -12.01 18.91
CA ARG A 48 -9.81 -12.31 17.57
C ARG A 48 -9.35 -11.25 16.57
N GLU A 49 -9.43 -9.97 16.91
CA GLU A 49 -8.97 -8.85 16.11
C GLU A 49 -7.46 -8.91 15.89
N ILE A 50 -6.70 -9.34 16.91
CA ILE A 50 -5.25 -9.59 16.77
C ILE A 50 -4.99 -10.69 15.73
N GLN A 51 -5.70 -11.81 15.80
CA GLN A 51 -5.57 -12.89 14.81
C GLN A 51 -5.94 -12.41 13.38
N LEU A 52 -6.99 -11.59 13.25
CA LEU A 52 -7.36 -10.99 11.96
C LEU A 52 -6.26 -10.06 11.43
N LEU A 53 -5.62 -9.27 12.29
CA LEU A 53 -4.49 -8.42 11.91
C LEU A 53 -3.28 -9.24 11.44
N TYR A 54 -2.97 -10.36 12.07
CA TYR A 54 -1.93 -11.28 11.58
C TYR A 54 -2.28 -11.85 10.21
N LYS A 55 -3.55 -12.27 10.02
CA LYS A 55 -4.03 -12.75 8.73
C LYS A 55 -3.88 -11.67 7.65
N ILE A 56 -4.28 -10.43 7.94
CA ILE A 56 -4.10 -9.27 7.04
C ILE A 56 -2.62 -9.05 6.72
N GLY A 57 -1.74 -9.13 7.72
CA GLY A 57 -0.29 -8.99 7.56
C GLY A 57 0.29 -10.05 6.61
N ASN A 58 -0.13 -11.30 6.74
CA ASN A 58 0.32 -12.40 5.87
C ASN A 58 -0.11 -12.20 4.41
N TYR A 59 -1.38 -11.82 4.16
CA TYR A 59 -1.84 -11.49 2.81
C TYR A 59 -1.09 -10.29 2.24
N THR A 60 -0.87 -9.26 3.07
CA THR A 60 -0.13 -8.06 2.67
C THR A 60 1.29 -8.43 2.24
N ALA A 61 2.00 -9.22 3.03
CA ALA A 61 3.36 -9.66 2.73
C ALA A 61 3.41 -10.47 1.42
N ALA A 62 2.50 -11.43 1.25
CA ALA A 62 2.44 -12.26 0.05
C ALA A 62 2.17 -11.42 -1.22
N LEU A 63 1.18 -10.52 -1.18
CA LEU A 63 0.85 -9.65 -2.31
C LEU A 63 1.95 -8.62 -2.60
N THR A 64 2.59 -8.09 -1.55
CA THR A 64 3.72 -7.16 -1.70
C THR A 64 4.92 -7.85 -2.33
N LEU A 65 5.24 -9.08 -1.91
CA LEU A 65 6.31 -9.86 -2.52
C LEU A 65 6.04 -10.15 -4.01
N LEU A 66 4.82 -10.55 -4.35
CA LEU A 66 4.43 -10.75 -5.75
C LEU A 66 4.58 -9.45 -6.56
N GLY A 67 4.15 -8.32 -6.00
CA GLY A 67 4.34 -7.01 -6.63
C GLY A 67 5.81 -6.61 -6.79
N SER A 68 6.66 -6.92 -5.82
CA SER A 68 8.11 -6.70 -5.91
C SER A 68 8.74 -7.50 -7.04
N VAL A 69 8.28 -8.74 -7.28
CA VAL A 69 8.74 -9.55 -8.44
C VAL A 69 8.34 -8.90 -9.77
N VAL A 70 7.13 -8.31 -9.84
CA VAL A 70 6.69 -7.56 -11.03
C VAL A 70 7.54 -6.31 -11.23
N ILE A 71 7.81 -5.54 -10.17
CA ILE A 71 8.67 -4.35 -10.24
C ILE A 71 10.09 -4.73 -10.69
N PHE A 72 10.64 -5.81 -10.14
CA PHE A 72 11.96 -6.31 -10.51
C PHE A 72 12.02 -6.71 -11.98
N SER A 73 11.04 -7.48 -12.46
CA SER A 73 10.95 -7.90 -13.86
C SER A 73 10.80 -6.74 -14.84
N LEU A 74 10.26 -5.62 -14.39
CA LEU A 74 10.07 -4.40 -15.20
C LEU A 74 11.11 -3.32 -14.91
N SER A 75 12.16 -3.60 -14.13
CA SER A 75 13.10 -2.60 -13.63
C SER A 75 13.82 -1.81 -14.73
N ASP A 76 14.13 -2.46 -15.86
CA ASP A 76 14.78 -1.82 -17.02
C ASP A 76 13.79 -1.10 -17.96
N SER A 77 12.48 -1.21 -17.70
CA SER A 77 11.47 -0.58 -18.54
C SER A 77 11.32 0.92 -18.22
N ILE A 78 11.06 1.71 -19.26
CA ILE A 78 10.79 3.14 -19.15
C ILE A 78 9.28 3.36 -19.32
N PHE A 79 8.68 4.04 -18.35
CA PHE A 79 7.27 4.42 -18.39
C PHE A 79 7.14 5.93 -18.19
N MET A 80 6.41 6.61 -19.08
CA MET A 80 6.23 8.08 -19.07
C MET A 80 7.56 8.87 -18.92
N GLY A 81 8.65 8.36 -19.51
CA GLY A 81 9.98 8.99 -19.44
C GLY A 81 10.78 8.68 -18.17
N HIS A 82 10.28 7.79 -17.30
CA HIS A 82 10.93 7.40 -16.06
C HIS A 82 11.32 5.91 -16.07
N LEU A 83 12.59 5.61 -15.75
CA LEU A 83 13.04 4.25 -15.53
C LEU A 83 12.41 3.68 -14.26
N ILE A 84 11.70 2.56 -14.37
CA ILE A 84 10.98 1.95 -13.25
C ILE A 84 11.96 1.59 -12.11
N GLY A 85 13.12 1.03 -12.45
CA GLY A 85 14.16 0.65 -11.50
C GLY A 85 14.67 1.82 -10.65
N LYS A 86 14.60 3.08 -11.12
CA LYS A 86 15.02 4.24 -10.32
C LYS A 86 14.06 4.55 -9.18
N SER A 87 12.77 4.30 -9.38
CA SER A 87 11.70 4.59 -8.40
C SER A 87 11.16 3.31 -7.73
N TRP A 88 11.92 2.21 -7.76
CA TRP A 88 11.48 0.88 -7.31
C TRP A 88 10.88 0.89 -5.90
N LEU A 89 11.53 1.60 -4.97
CA LEU A 89 11.08 1.68 -3.58
C LEU A 89 9.68 2.30 -3.47
N PHE A 90 9.41 3.30 -4.30
CA PHE A 90 8.13 4.02 -4.29
C PHE A 90 7.00 3.14 -4.82
N TYR A 91 7.28 2.32 -5.83
CA TYR A 91 6.35 1.28 -6.29
C TYR A 91 6.12 0.21 -5.22
N VAL A 92 7.17 -0.24 -4.52
CA VAL A 92 7.02 -1.21 -3.41
C VAL A 92 6.14 -0.64 -2.31
N CYS A 93 6.36 0.61 -1.90
CA CYS A 93 5.51 1.25 -0.90
C CYS A 93 4.05 1.37 -1.36
N SER A 94 3.83 1.75 -2.62
CA SER A 94 2.48 1.80 -3.20
C SER A 94 1.80 0.43 -3.16
N ILE A 95 2.48 -0.61 -3.62
CA ILE A 95 1.97 -1.99 -3.59
C ILE A 95 1.69 -2.43 -2.16
N PHE A 96 2.55 -2.09 -1.20
CA PHE A 96 2.32 -2.41 0.21
C PHE A 96 1.02 -1.80 0.72
N PHE A 97 0.77 -0.52 0.46
CA PHE A 97 -0.48 0.13 0.90
C PHE A 97 -1.72 -0.40 0.19
N ILE A 98 -1.63 -0.67 -1.11
CA ILE A 98 -2.70 -1.32 -1.88
C ILE A 98 -3.00 -2.71 -1.29
N SER A 99 -1.96 -3.51 -1.07
CA SER A 99 -2.07 -4.86 -0.54
C SER A 99 -2.64 -4.87 0.87
N HIS A 100 -2.16 -3.99 1.75
CA HIS A 100 -2.63 -3.88 3.12
C HIS A 100 -4.07 -3.37 3.21
N GLY A 101 -4.40 -2.33 2.44
CA GLY A 101 -5.74 -1.79 2.37
C GLY A 101 -6.75 -2.79 1.79
N ALA A 102 -6.41 -3.45 0.68
CA ALA A 102 -7.27 -4.47 0.06
C ALA A 102 -7.46 -5.69 0.98
N SER A 103 -6.36 -6.21 1.56
CA SER A 103 -6.41 -7.35 2.48
C SER A 103 -7.21 -7.02 3.73
N GLY A 104 -7.03 -5.82 4.29
CA GLY A 104 -7.79 -5.35 5.44
C GLY A 104 -9.28 -5.22 5.16
N ILE A 105 -9.67 -4.69 4.00
CA ILE A 105 -11.08 -4.62 3.60
C ILE A 105 -11.67 -6.03 3.40
N PHE A 106 -10.93 -6.93 2.75
CA PHE A 106 -11.39 -8.28 2.46
C PHE A 106 -11.56 -9.11 3.75
N VAL A 107 -10.53 -9.17 4.59
CA VAL A 107 -10.53 -10.00 5.81
C VAL A 107 -11.52 -9.47 6.85
N MET A 108 -11.70 -8.16 6.96
CA MET A 108 -12.65 -7.57 7.92
C MET A 108 -14.11 -7.61 7.46
N ARG A 109 -14.38 -7.97 6.19
CA ARG A 109 -15.73 -8.23 5.66
C ARG A 109 -16.12 -9.71 5.69
N SER A 110 -15.13 -10.61 5.75
CA SER A 110 -15.31 -12.06 5.85
C SER A 110 -15.63 -12.51 7.26
#